data_AF-A0A182FMJ2-F1
#
_entry.id   AF-A0A182FMJ2-F1
#
_cell.length_a   1.000
_cell.length_b   1.000
_cell.length_c   1.000
_cell.angle_alpha   90.00
_cell.angle_beta   90.00
_cell.angle_gamma   90.00
#
_symmetry.space_group_name_H-M   'P 1'
#
loop_
_entity.id
_entity.type
_entity.pdbx_description
1 polymer ?
#
loop_
_entity_poly.entity_id
_entity_poly.type
_entity_poly.pdbx_seq_one_letter_code
_entity_poly.pdbx_strand_id
1 'polypeptide(L)' 'MYRHRKSFTLTITISTSPPQVATYNKAIKVTVDGPREPRSKTRQQQQFHFAFGQRPFHFPTDPLSSFRMPPLEVL' A
#
# COMPACT_ATOMS: atom_id res chain seq x y z
N MET A 1 14.81 -5.50 8.39
CA MET A 1 15.37 -5.16 9.71
C MET A 1 15.47 -3.64 9.87
N TYR A 2 14.33 -2.98 10.14
CA TYR A 2 14.25 -1.50 10.19
C TYR A 2 14.67 -0.98 11.56
N ARG A 3 15.89 -0.45 11.65
CA ARG A 3 16.42 0.16 12.88
C ARG A 3 15.95 1.61 12.97
N HIS A 4 14.82 1.84 13.65
CA HIS A 4 14.06 3.09 13.59
C HIS A 4 14.71 4.36 14.16
N ARG A 5 15.89 4.29 14.80
CA ARG A 5 16.48 5.43 15.53
C ARG A 5 18.01 5.47 15.54
N LYS A 6 18.70 5.11 14.46
CA LYS A 6 20.16 5.26 14.42
C LYS A 6 20.66 6.04 13.21
N SER A 7 21.46 7.05 13.51
CA SER A 7 22.17 7.89 12.55
C SER A 7 23.65 7.51 12.52
N PHE A 8 24.33 7.81 11.42
CA PHE A 8 25.78 7.71 11.27
C PHE A 8 26.45 8.99 11.76
N THR A 9 27.66 8.84 12.28
CA THR A 9 28.58 9.94 12.55
C THR A 9 29.53 10.05 11.37
N LEU A 10 29.69 11.26 10.83
CA LEU A 10 30.67 11.53 9.77
C LEU A 10 31.97 12.00 10.41
N THR A 11 33.08 11.44 9.96
CA THR A 11 34.42 11.85 10.38
C THR A 11 35.17 12.32 9.14
N ILE A 12 35.60 13.58 9.15
CA ILE A 12 36.40 14.19 8.10
C ILE A 12 37.82 14.29 8.63
N THR A 13 38.75 13.64 7.93
CA THR A 13 40.18 13.69 8.25
C THR A 13 40.88 14.57 7.23
N ILE A 14 41.55 15.62 7.71
CA ILE A 14 42.37 16.50 6.90
C ILE A 14 43.84 16.13 7.14
N SER A 15 44.52 15.68 6.09
CA SER A 15 45.92 15.22 6.14
C SER A 15 46.91 16.39 6.13
N THR A 16 46.86 17.23 7.17
CA THR A 16 47.87 18.27 7.45
C THR A 16 48.91 17.76 8.47
N SER A 17 49.92 18.58 8.78
CA SER A 17 50.84 18.34 9.89
C SER A 17 50.66 19.45 10.94
N PRO A 18 50.03 19.17 12.09
CA PRO A 18 49.47 17.89 12.53
C PRO A 18 48.16 17.51 11.81
N PRO A 19 47.77 16.22 11.74
CA PRO A 19 46.49 15.81 11.18
C PRO A 19 45.32 16.37 11.98
N GLN A 20 44.29 16.82 11.29
CA GLN A 20 43.08 17.38 11.91
C GLN A 20 41.89 16.47 11.64
N VAL A 21 41.06 16.25 12.66
CA VAL A 21 39.87 15.41 12.57
C VAL A 21 38.66 16.21 13.02
N ALA A 22 37.68 16.34 12.12
CA ALA A 22 36.39 16.95 12.42
C ALA A 22 35.32 15.86 12.44
N THR A 23 34.49 15.86 13.49
CA THR A 23 33.45 14.84 13.69
C THR A 23 32.08 15.50 13.74
N TYR A 24 31.16 15.03 12.91
CA TYR A 24 29.76 15.45 12.94
C TYR A 24 28.86 14.30 13.38
N ASN A 25 28.37 14.40 14.62
CA ASN A 25 27.56 13.37 15.25
C ASN A 25 26.13 13.38 14.71
N LYS A 26 25.57 12.17 14.53
CA LYS A 26 24.20 11.95 14.02
C LYS A 26 23.92 12.67 12.69
N ALA A 27 24.96 12.81 11.86
CA ALA A 27 24.94 13.56 10.61
C ALA A 27 23.90 13.08 9.60
N ILE A 28 23.67 11.77 9.49
CA ILE A 28 22.73 11.22 8.51
C ILE A 28 22.04 9.96 9.02
N LYS A 29 20.76 9.82 8.68
CA LYS A 29 20.03 8.56 8.83
C LYS A 29 19.87 7.95 7.44
N VAL A 30 20.48 6.80 7.22
CA VAL A 30 20.32 6.05 5.97
C VAL A 30 19.06 5.21 6.04
N THR A 31 18.23 5.34 5.03
CA THR A 31 16.97 4.61 4.86
C THR A 31 16.83 4.25 3.39
N VAL A 32 16.13 3.16 3.07
CA VAL A 32 15.90 2.74 1.68
C VAL A 32 15.11 3.80 0.91
N ASP A 33 14.01 4.28 1.48
CA ASP A 33 13.10 5.21 0.80
C ASP A 33 13.44 6.70 1.03
N GLY A 34 14.32 7.02 1.98
CA GLY A 34 14.52 8.40 2.42
C GLY A 34 13.36 8.93 3.30
N PRO A 35 13.28 10.25 3.50
CA PRO A 35 12.09 10.91 4.03
C PRO A 35 10.93 10.68 3.07
N ARG A 36 9.95 9.89 3.48
CA ARG A 36 8.81 9.50 2.64
C ARG A 36 7.52 9.91 3.33
N GLU A 37 6.58 10.45 2.57
CA GLU A 37 5.21 10.70 3.03
C GLU A 37 4.58 9.37 3.52
N PRO A 38 3.66 9.41 4.50
CA PRO A 38 2.92 8.22 4.89
C PRO A 38 2.27 7.60 3.66
N ARG A 39 2.63 6.35 3.35
CA ARG A 39 2.01 5.62 2.24
C ARG A 39 0.51 5.55 2.53
N SER A 40 -0.27 6.14 1.63
CA SER A 40 -1.69 6.45 1.80
C SER A 40 -2.47 5.25 2.33
N LYS A 41 -3.44 5.47 3.23
CA LYS A 41 -4.50 4.48 3.45
C LYS A 41 -5.22 4.33 2.12
N THR A 42 -5.25 3.13 1.55
CA THR A 42 -6.25 2.74 0.57
C THR A 42 -7.58 3.24 1.10
N ARG A 43 -8.17 4.25 0.45
CA ARG A 43 -9.52 4.68 0.79
C ARG A 43 -10.39 3.44 0.69
N GLN A 44 -11.05 3.10 1.79
CA GLN A 44 -12.30 2.34 1.74
C GLN A 44 -13.23 3.08 0.79
N GLN A 45 -13.31 2.66 -0.48
CA GLN A 45 -14.37 3.04 -1.42
C GLN A 45 -14.37 2.13 -2.67
N GLN A 46 -14.39 0.82 -2.44
CA GLN A 46 -15.43 -0.02 -3.01
C GLN A 46 -16.03 -0.70 -1.76
N GLN A 47 -17.02 -0.12 -1.09
CA GLN A 47 -18.42 -0.30 -1.47
C GLN A 47 -18.71 -1.68 -2.08
N PHE A 48 -18.21 -2.76 -1.46
CA PHE A 48 -19.08 -3.92 -1.28
C PHE A 48 -20.10 -3.54 -0.22
N HIS A 49 -21.12 -2.80 -0.65
CA HIS A 49 -22.36 -2.74 0.08
C HIS A 49 -22.93 -4.16 0.10
N PHE A 50 -22.59 -4.95 1.12
CA PHE A 50 -23.46 -6.02 1.59
C PHE A 50 -24.67 -5.37 2.29
N ALA A 51 -25.47 -4.63 1.52
CA ALA A 51 -26.79 -4.08 1.87
C ALA A 51 -27.26 -3.12 0.77
N PHE A 52 -27.29 -3.54 -0.50
CA PHE A 52 -28.21 -2.94 -1.46
C PHE A 52 -29.33 -3.93 -1.71
N GLY A 53 -30.46 -3.68 -1.05
CA GLY A 53 -31.72 -4.13 -1.60
C GLY A 53 -31.81 -3.71 -3.06
N GLN A 54 -32.30 -4.63 -3.88
CA GLN A 54 -32.79 -4.40 -5.24
C GLN A 54 -31.68 -4.09 -6.28
N ARG A 55 -31.11 -5.12 -6.89
CA ARG A 55 -31.37 -5.49 -8.30
C ARG A 55 -30.62 -6.78 -8.67
N PRO A 56 -31.31 -7.81 -9.18
CA PRO A 56 -30.73 -9.12 -9.37
C PRO A 56 -30.08 -9.23 -10.76
N PHE A 57 -28.83 -8.77 -10.91
CA PHE A 57 -28.00 -9.27 -12.00
C PHE A 57 -27.55 -10.68 -11.61
N HIS A 58 -28.38 -11.67 -11.97
CA HIS A 58 -28.04 -13.08 -11.89
C HIS A 58 -26.90 -13.35 -12.87
N PHE A 59 -25.69 -13.57 -12.35
CA PHE A 59 -24.73 -14.42 -13.04
C PHE A 59 -25.24 -15.86 -12.87
N PRO A 60 -25.66 -16.55 -13.94
CA PRO A 60 -26.13 -17.92 -13.80
C PRO A 60 -24.93 -18.79 -13.43
N THR A 61 -24.94 -19.34 -12.22
CA THR A 61 -24.04 -20.43 -11.82
C THR A 61 -24.40 -21.75 -12.49
N ASP A 62 -25.48 -21.80 -13.28
CA ASP A 62 -25.95 -22.98 -14.00
C ASP A 62 -26.24 -22.68 -15.49
N PRO A 63 -25.47 -23.25 -16.44
CA PRO A 63 -25.62 -22.98 -17.87
C PRO A 63 -26.87 -23.59 -18.51
N LEU A 64 -27.69 -24.35 -17.76
CA LEU A 64 -28.93 -24.97 -18.26
C LEU A 64 -30.22 -24.19 -17.92
N SER A 65 -30.10 -23.08 -17.18
CA SER A 65 -31.26 -22.29 -16.73
C SER A 65 -31.99 -21.53 -17.87
N SER A 66 -31.33 -21.25 -18.99
CA SER A 66 -31.95 -20.58 -20.16
C SER A 66 -32.91 -21.46 -20.97
N PHE A 67 -32.98 -22.78 -20.72
CA PHE A 67 -33.86 -23.70 -21.46
C PHE A 67 -35.20 -23.97 -20.76
N ARG A 68 -35.48 -23.33 -19.62
CA ARG A 68 -36.78 -23.49 -18.96
C ARG A 68 -37.83 -22.62 -19.66
N MET A 69 -38.60 -23.23 -20.55
CA MET A 69 -39.79 -22.63 -21.19
C MET A 69 -40.69 -21.97 -20.13
N PRO A 70 -41.12 -20.71 -20.32
CA PRO A 70 -42.15 -20.13 -19.49
C PRO A 70 -43.50 -20.85 -19.73
N PRO A 71 -44.36 -20.97 -18.71
CA PRO A 71 -45.66 -21.62 -18.86
C PRO A 71 -46.54 -20.84 -19.85
N LEU A 72 -47.26 -21.58 -20.70
CA LEU A 72 -48.25 -21.00 -21.61
C LEU A 72 -49.42 -20.47 -20.79
N GLU A 73 -49.59 -19.16 -20.75
CA GLU A 73 -50.82 -18.52 -20.27
C GLU A 73 -51.96 -18.95 -21.21
N VAL A 74 -52.94 -19.67 -20.65
CA VAL A 74 -54.19 -20.03 -21.33
C VAL A 74 -55.12 -18.82 -21.25
N LEU A 75 -55.67 -18.41 -22.40
CA LEU A 75 -56.61 -17.29 -22.58
C LEU A 75 -57.86 -17.40 -21.69
#